data_AF-A0AAW0YLN3-F1
#
_entry.id   AF-A0AAW0YLN3-F1
#
_cell.length_a   1.000
_cell.length_b   1.000
_cell.length_c   1.000
_cell.angle_alpha   90.00
_cell.angle_beta   90.00
_cell.angle_gamma   90.00
#
_symmetry.space_group_name_H-M   'P 1'
#
loop_
_entity.id
_entity.type
_entity.pdbx_description
1 polymer ?
#
loop_
_entity_poly.entity_id
_entity_poly.type
_entity_poly.pdbx_seq_one_letter_code
_entity_poly.pdbx_strand_id
1 'polypeptide(L)'
;QYTCDDGTCVPKEARCNLEANCPDQSDERDCKIVEIPKDYIKAAPPARRGTEPVRIKINVTILSIQPIDTVNMKLTIDLSVDLVWQDPRLSMKSINSAETRNVIQEGDKIWKPELLFQDVTGTEACITSHWQIFVAVKESEPNP
;
A
#
# COMPACT_ATOMS: atom_id res chain seq x y z
N GLN A 1 21.17 -17.22 2.24
CA GLN A 1 21.48 -17.72 0.90
C GLN A 1 20.21 -18.13 0.17
N TYR A 2 20.06 -17.66 -1.07
CA TYR A 2 19.03 -18.04 -2.04
C TYR A 2 19.73 -18.77 -3.21
N THR A 3 19.09 -19.79 -3.78
CA THR A 3 19.63 -20.58 -4.89
C THR A 3 18.87 -20.21 -6.15
N CYS A 4 19.58 -19.69 -7.15
CA CYS A 4 19.10 -19.39 -8.49
C CYS A 4 18.62 -20.67 -9.21
N ASP A 5 17.86 -20.54 -10.28
CA ASP A 5 17.38 -21.71 -11.04
C ASP A 5 18.51 -22.44 -11.78
N ASP A 6 19.58 -21.72 -12.14
CA ASP A 6 20.85 -22.26 -12.65
C ASP A 6 21.75 -22.90 -11.55
N GLY A 7 21.30 -22.95 -10.29
CA GLY A 7 22.03 -23.55 -9.16
C GLY A 7 23.09 -22.64 -8.52
N THR A 8 23.35 -21.46 -9.09
CA THR A 8 24.17 -20.41 -8.47
C THR A 8 23.55 -19.97 -7.14
N CYS A 9 24.36 -19.62 -6.14
CA CYS A 9 23.84 -19.18 -4.84
C CYS A 9 24.21 -17.72 -4.56
N VAL A 10 23.21 -16.91 -4.24
CA VAL A 10 23.36 -15.49 -3.88
C VAL A 10 22.93 -15.24 -2.43
N PRO A 11 23.32 -14.11 -1.80
CA PRO A 11 22.80 -13.70 -0.50
C PRO A 11 21.26 -13.63 -0.51
N LYS A 12 20.59 -13.79 0.65
CA LYS A 12 19.11 -13.73 0.68
C LYS A 12 18.59 -12.33 0.37
N GLU A 13 19.41 -11.35 0.71
CA GLU A 13 19.21 -9.91 0.54
C GLU A 13 19.33 -9.49 -0.92
N ALA A 14 19.95 -10.34 -1.75
CA ALA A 14 20.08 -10.16 -3.19
C ALA A 14 18.84 -10.61 -3.98
N ARG A 15 17.84 -11.21 -3.33
CA ARG A 15 16.57 -11.57 -3.99
C ARG A 15 15.64 -10.36 -4.00
N CYS A 16 15.08 -10.02 -5.17
CA CYS A 16 14.13 -8.93 -5.36
C CYS A 16 14.69 -7.56 -4.96
N ASN A 17 15.96 -7.31 -5.26
CA ASN A 17 16.64 -6.06 -4.94
C ASN A 17 16.75 -5.10 -6.15
N LEU A 18 16.14 -5.45 -7.29
CA LEU A 18 16.20 -4.76 -8.59
C LEU A 18 17.56 -4.89 -9.31
N GLU A 19 18.44 -5.78 -8.85
CA GLU A 19 19.72 -6.06 -9.46
C GLU A 19 19.78 -7.54 -9.85
N ALA A 20 20.17 -7.84 -11.09
CA ALA A 20 20.37 -9.21 -11.51
C ALA A 20 21.68 -9.76 -10.91
N ASN A 21 21.60 -10.38 -9.74
CA ASN A 21 22.73 -11.04 -9.10
C ASN A 21 22.86 -12.50 -9.54
N CYS A 22 21.77 -13.15 -9.97
CA CYS A 22 21.84 -14.44 -10.65
C CYS A 22 22.17 -14.27 -12.15
N PRO A 23 23.03 -15.12 -12.74
CA PRO A 23 23.29 -15.12 -14.20
C PRO A 23 22.04 -15.32 -15.07
N ASP A 24 21.04 -16.04 -14.54
CA ASP A 24 19.75 -16.30 -15.17
C ASP A 24 18.63 -15.32 -14.74
N GLN A 25 18.98 -14.31 -13.93
CA GLN A 25 18.09 -13.29 -13.37
C GLN A 25 16.92 -13.87 -12.54
N SER A 26 17.06 -15.11 -12.04
CA SER A 26 16.00 -15.82 -11.30
C SER A 26 15.73 -15.24 -9.91
N ASP A 27 16.69 -14.52 -9.34
CA ASP A 27 16.54 -13.75 -8.11
C ASP A 27 15.54 -12.60 -8.23
N GLU A 28 15.34 -12.06 -9.44
CA GLU A 28 14.37 -11.00 -9.72
C GLU A 28 13.05 -11.52 -10.31
N ARG A 29 12.86 -12.85 -10.37
CA ARG A 29 11.60 -13.48 -10.80
C ARG A 29 10.66 -13.71 -9.62
N ASP A 30 9.36 -13.47 -9.85
CA ASP A 30 8.27 -13.67 -8.88
C ASP A 30 8.46 -12.91 -7.55
N CYS A 31 8.84 -11.64 -7.66
CA CYS A 31 9.04 -10.73 -6.53
C CYS A 31 7.73 -10.17 -5.97
N LYS A 32 6.85 -11.05 -5.53
CA LYS A 32 5.62 -10.67 -4.84
C LYS A 32 5.94 -10.28 -3.40
N ILE A 33 5.74 -9.01 -3.08
CA ILE A 33 5.91 -8.48 -1.72
C ILE A 33 4.85 -9.07 -0.77
N VAL A 34 3.64 -9.29 -1.30
CA VAL A 34 2.48 -9.79 -0.55
C VAL A 34 1.99 -11.11 -1.14
N GLU A 35 1.80 -12.09 -0.28
CA GLU A 35 1.11 -13.34 -0.58
C GLU A 35 -0.34 -13.23 -0.16
N ILE A 36 -1.24 -13.37 -1.12
CA ILE A 36 -2.68 -13.32 -0.93
C ILE A 36 -3.19 -14.77 -0.86
N PRO A 37 -3.75 -15.22 0.28
CA PRO A 37 -4.36 -16.54 0.39
C PRO A 37 -5.46 -16.75 -0.66
N LYS A 38 -5.66 -17.99 -1.10
CA LYS A 38 -6.69 -18.31 -2.11
C LYS A 38 -8.12 -18.05 -1.62
N ASP A 39 -8.32 -18.14 -0.32
CA ASP A 39 -9.56 -17.88 0.41
C ASP A 39 -9.71 -16.41 0.86
N TYR A 40 -8.85 -15.52 0.37
CA TYR A 40 -8.90 -14.10 0.74
C TYR A 40 -10.18 -13.42 0.24
N ILE A 41 -10.97 -12.90 1.18
CA ILE A 41 -12.21 -12.18 0.88
C ILE A 41 -11.91 -10.68 0.87
N LYS A 42 -11.70 -10.12 -0.32
CA LYS A 42 -11.43 -8.67 -0.50
C LYS A 42 -12.57 -7.76 -0.07
N ALA A 43 -13.81 -8.24 -0.05
CA ALA A 43 -14.98 -7.45 0.32
C ALA A 43 -15.11 -7.27 1.84
N ALA A 44 -14.45 -8.12 2.63
CA ALA A 44 -14.52 -8.08 4.08
C ALA A 44 -13.34 -7.29 4.66
N PRO A 45 -13.58 -6.28 5.53
CA PRO A 45 -12.52 -5.57 6.20
C PRO A 45 -11.70 -6.54 7.09
N PRO A 46 -10.39 -6.32 7.23
CA PRO A 46 -9.54 -7.15 8.07
C PRO A 46 -9.82 -6.89 9.55
N ALA A 47 -10.81 -7.61 10.08
CA ALA A 47 -11.06 -7.67 11.51
C ALA A 47 -10.05 -8.63 12.17
N ARG A 48 -9.38 -8.19 13.24
CA ARG A 48 -8.46 -9.05 14.03
C ARG A 48 -9.19 -10.21 14.69
N ARG A 49 -10.44 -9.99 15.08
CA ARG A 49 -11.40 -10.95 15.64
C ARG A 49 -12.76 -10.50 15.13
N GLY A 50 -13.62 -11.42 14.69
CA GLY A 50 -14.80 -11.11 13.85
C GLY A 50 -15.80 -10.04 14.34
N THR A 51 -15.61 -9.47 15.53
CA THR A 51 -16.41 -8.38 16.11
C THR A 51 -15.66 -7.04 16.23
N GLU A 52 -14.33 -7.01 16.08
CA GLU A 52 -13.55 -5.78 16.24
C GLU A 52 -13.41 -5.03 14.91
N PRO A 53 -13.71 -3.72 14.88
CA PRO A 53 -13.52 -2.91 13.68
C PRO A 53 -12.03 -2.81 13.33
N VAL A 54 -11.74 -2.71 12.03
CA VAL A 54 -10.38 -2.45 11.54
C VAL A 54 -9.90 -1.09 12.04
N ARG A 55 -8.67 -1.05 12.58
CA ARG A 55 -8.04 0.21 12.98
C ARG A 55 -7.29 0.80 11.80
N ILE A 56 -7.81 1.90 11.28
CA ILE A 56 -7.18 2.67 10.20
C ILE A 56 -6.63 3.95 10.82
N LYS A 57 -5.32 4.19 10.68
CA LYS A 57 -4.70 5.48 10.97
C LYS A 57 -4.78 6.32 9.71
N ILE A 58 -5.32 7.53 9.83
CA ILE A 58 -5.49 8.46 8.72
C ILE A 58 -4.65 9.69 9.03
N ASN A 59 -3.77 10.05 8.10
CA ASN A 59 -3.04 11.31 8.12
C ASN A 59 -3.49 12.13 6.91
N VAL A 60 -3.94 13.36 7.14
CA VAL A 60 -4.39 14.27 6.08
C VAL A 60 -3.54 15.52 6.12
N THR A 61 -2.85 15.79 5.02
CA THR A 61 -2.02 16.98 4.85
C THR A 61 -2.62 17.86 3.76
N ILE A 62 -2.85 19.13 4.07
CA ILE A 62 -3.28 20.12 3.08
C ILE A 62 -2.03 20.61 2.34
N LEU A 63 -1.97 20.34 1.04
CA LEU A 63 -0.87 20.77 0.18
C LEU A 63 -1.06 22.21 -0.29
N SER A 64 -2.29 22.53 -0.71
CA SER A 64 -2.63 23.84 -1.27
C SER A 64 -4.13 24.09 -1.15
N ILE A 65 -4.49 25.36 -1.01
CA ILE A 65 -5.88 25.83 -1.12
C ILE A 65 -5.89 26.80 -2.30
N GLN A 66 -6.59 26.44 -3.36
CA GLN A 66 -6.69 27.30 -4.54
C GLN A 66 -7.61 28.50 -4.26
N PRO A 67 -7.44 29.63 -4.97
CA PRO A 67 -8.36 30.76 -4.87
C PRO A 67 -9.81 30.32 -5.09
N ILE A 68 -10.71 30.89 -4.29
CA ILE A 68 -12.15 30.57 -4.34
C ILE A 68 -12.73 31.12 -5.64
N ASP A 69 -13.37 30.25 -6.43
CA ASP A 69 -14.18 30.66 -7.58
C ASP A 69 -15.57 31.05 -7.08
N THR A 70 -15.77 32.35 -6.90
CA THR A 70 -17.03 32.91 -6.40
C THR A 70 -18.14 32.95 -7.45
N VAL A 71 -17.83 32.77 -8.73
CA VAL A 71 -18.82 32.72 -9.81
C VAL A 71 -19.46 31.33 -9.88
N ASN A 72 -18.63 30.29 -9.76
CA ASN A 72 -19.09 28.89 -9.78
C ASN A 72 -19.30 28.30 -8.37
N MET A 73 -19.12 29.10 -7.31
CA MET A 73 -19.21 28.66 -5.91
C MET A 73 -18.34 27.43 -5.61
N LYS A 74 -17.11 27.43 -6.13
CA LYS A 74 -16.19 26.28 -6.06
C LYS A 74 -14.95 26.61 -5.24
N LEU A 75 -14.67 25.74 -4.27
CA LEU A 75 -13.41 25.68 -3.53
C LEU A 75 -12.64 24.44 -3.96
N THR A 76 -11.37 24.60 -4.37
CA THR A 76 -10.48 23.48 -4.71
C THR A 76 -9.36 23.39 -3.69
N ILE A 77 -9.18 22.22 -3.10
CA ILE A 77 -8.15 21.94 -2.09
C ILE A 77 -7.33 20.75 -2.58
N ASP A 78 -6.02 20.89 -2.55
CA ASP A 78 -5.09 19.80 -2.84
C ASP A 78 -4.72 19.12 -1.51
N LEU A 79 -5.01 17.83 -1.40
CA LEU A 79 -4.79 17.03 -0.21
C LEU A 79 -3.83 15.87 -0.49
N SER A 80 -2.98 15.56 0.49
CA SER A 80 -2.28 14.28 0.59
C SER A 80 -2.90 13.49 1.73
N VAL A 81 -3.36 12.26 1.44
CA VAL A 81 -4.03 11.40 2.42
C VAL A 81 -3.25 10.10 2.54
N ASP A 82 -2.70 9.85 3.73
CA ASP A 82 -2.01 8.60 4.05
C ASP A 82 -2.94 7.74 4.91
N LEU A 83 -3.20 6.52 4.44
CA LEU A 83 -4.01 5.52 5.15
C LEU A 83 -3.10 4.36 5.55
N VAL A 84 -3.07 4.05 6.84
CA VAL A 84 -2.28 2.93 7.38
C VAL A 84 -3.19 1.98 8.14
N TRP A 85 -3.22 0.72 7.70
CA TRP A 85 -3.96 -0.35 8.35
C TRP A 85 -3.13 -1.63 8.38
N GLN A 86 -3.54 -2.59 9.21
CA GLN A 86 -2.92 -3.89 9.31
C GLN A 86 -3.92 -4.97 8.89
N ASP A 87 -3.58 -5.75 7.88
CA ASP A 87 -4.35 -6.93 7.48
C ASP A 87 -3.62 -8.21 7.96
N PRO A 88 -4.10 -8.88 9.03
CA PRO A 88 -3.47 -10.08 9.56
C PRO A 88 -3.62 -11.30 8.63
N ARG A 89 -4.45 -11.22 7.58
CA ARG A 89 -4.68 -12.32 6.63
C ARG A 89 -3.63 -12.35 5.53
N LEU A 90 -2.86 -11.28 5.36
CA LEU A 90 -1.83 -11.17 4.34
C LEU A 90 -0.46 -11.54 4.93
N SER A 91 0.31 -12.36 4.21
CA SER A 91 1.68 -12.67 4.58
C SER A 91 2.63 -11.87 3.69
N MET A 92 3.59 -11.18 4.31
CA MET A 92 4.61 -10.43 3.57
C MET A 92 5.89 -11.26 3.52
N LYS A 93 6.45 -11.47 2.32
CA LYS A 93 7.65 -12.30 2.12
C LYS A 93 8.89 -11.47 1.90
N SER A 94 8.89 -10.67 0.83
CA SER A 94 10.07 -9.97 0.32
C SER A 94 9.96 -8.46 0.58
N ILE A 95 9.80 -8.06 1.86
CA ILE A 95 9.83 -6.65 2.22
C ILE A 95 11.27 -6.15 2.22
N ASN A 96 11.53 -5.08 1.49
CA ASN A 96 12.79 -4.35 1.50
C ASN A 96 12.81 -3.32 2.66
N SER A 97 14.00 -3.00 3.17
CA SER A 97 14.17 -1.92 4.17
C SER A 97 13.81 -0.54 3.62
N ALA A 98 13.97 -0.33 2.32
CA ALA A 98 13.49 0.86 1.64
C ALA A 98 12.00 0.69 1.27
N GLU A 99 11.12 1.37 2.01
CA GLU A 99 9.65 1.30 1.83
C GLU A 99 9.19 1.66 0.41
N THR A 100 9.88 2.59 -0.25
CA THR A 100 9.60 3.00 -1.63
C THR A 100 9.79 1.89 -2.64
N ARG A 101 10.49 0.80 -2.28
CA ARG A 101 10.66 -0.40 -3.12
C ARG A 101 9.60 -1.47 -2.83
N ASN A 102 8.76 -1.27 -1.82
CA ASN A 102 7.72 -2.21 -1.42
C ASN A 102 6.37 -1.90 -2.07
N VAL A 103 6.37 -1.41 -3.30
CA VAL A 103 5.15 -1.06 -4.04
C VAL A 103 4.39 -2.34 -4.41
N ILE A 104 3.15 -2.43 -3.96
CA ILE A 104 2.27 -3.57 -4.22
C ILE A 104 1.54 -3.35 -5.55
N GLN A 105 1.98 -4.07 -6.58
CA GLN A 105 1.37 -3.99 -7.92
C GLN A 105 -0.05 -4.57 -7.96
N GLU A 106 -0.36 -5.58 -7.15
CA GLU A 106 -1.68 -6.24 -7.10
C GLU A 106 -2.61 -5.67 -6.01
N GLY A 107 -2.52 -4.36 -5.75
CA GLY A 107 -3.31 -3.70 -4.69
C GLY A 107 -4.83 -3.90 -4.81
N ASP A 108 -5.36 -4.08 -6.02
CA ASP A 108 -6.80 -4.25 -6.26
C ASP A 108 -7.35 -5.64 -5.85
N LYS A 109 -6.46 -6.60 -5.57
CA LYS A 109 -6.85 -7.91 -5.03
C LYS A 109 -6.97 -7.90 -3.50
N ILE A 110 -6.55 -6.81 -2.86
CA ILE A 110 -6.49 -6.65 -1.40
C ILE A 110 -7.61 -5.69 -0.96
N TRP A 111 -8.15 -5.90 0.23
CA TRP A 111 -9.08 -4.95 0.83
C TRP A 111 -8.37 -3.61 1.09
N LYS A 112 -9.00 -2.52 0.65
CA LYS A 112 -8.57 -1.14 0.93
C LYS A 112 -9.76 -0.36 1.50
N PRO A 113 -9.53 0.54 2.46
CA PRO A 113 -10.58 1.41 2.97
C PRO A 113 -11.07 2.35 1.85
N GLU A 114 -12.37 2.49 1.74
CA GLU A 114 -12.99 3.47 0.84
C GLU A 114 -13.12 4.80 1.57
N LEU A 115 -12.72 5.89 0.90
CA LEU A 115 -12.86 7.24 1.41
C LEU A 115 -13.99 7.94 0.67
N LEU A 116 -14.89 8.55 1.43
CA LEU A 116 -15.94 9.43 0.91
C LEU A 116 -15.67 10.84 1.43
N PHE A 117 -15.58 11.80 0.51
CA PHE A 117 -15.48 13.21 0.84
C PHE A 117 -16.85 13.84 0.62
N GLN A 118 -17.38 14.51 1.63
CA GLN A 118 -18.68 15.18 1.57
C GLN A 118 -18.50 16.68 1.86
N ASP A 119 -19.36 17.49 1.26
CA ASP A 119 -19.48 18.90 1.58
C ASP A 119 -20.31 19.11 2.86
N VAL A 120 -20.47 20.37 3.26
CA VAL A 120 -21.24 20.75 4.46
C VAL A 120 -22.74 20.40 4.38
N THR A 121 -23.26 20.14 3.19
CA THR A 121 -24.65 19.74 2.95
C THR A 121 -24.83 18.22 2.95
N GLY A 122 -23.73 17.47 3.00
CA GLY A 122 -23.71 16.01 2.88
C GLY A 122 -23.69 15.52 1.43
N THR A 123 -23.57 16.42 0.45
CA THR A 123 -23.41 16.05 -0.96
C THR A 123 -21.96 15.59 -1.18
N GLU A 124 -21.78 14.56 -2.00
CA GLU A 124 -20.44 14.07 -2.33
C GLU A 124 -19.62 15.18 -3.00
N ALA A 125 -18.44 15.45 -2.46
CA ALA A 125 -17.51 16.39 -3.04
C ALA A 125 -16.91 15.80 -4.34
N CYS A 126 -16.65 16.67 -5.31
CA CYS A 126 -15.97 16.26 -6.53
C CYS A 126 -14.48 15.98 -6.23
N ILE A 127 -14.03 14.75 -6.49
CA ILE A 127 -12.67 14.29 -6.18
C ILE A 127 -11.93 14.03 -7.50
N THR A 128 -10.71 14.55 -7.61
CA THR A 128 -9.78 14.24 -8.69
C THR A 128 -8.53 13.61 -8.11
N SER A 129 -8.28 12.33 -8.38
CA SER A 129 -7.07 11.64 -7.92
C SER A 129 -5.89 11.95 -8.85
N HIS A 130 -4.85 12.59 -8.33
CA HIS A 130 -3.63 12.87 -9.09
C HIS A 130 -2.71 11.64 -9.18
N TRP A 131 -2.46 10.98 -8.05
CA TRP A 131 -1.69 9.74 -7.99
C TRP A 131 -2.09 8.95 -6.73
N GLN A 132 -1.90 7.64 -6.76
CA GLN A 132 -2.11 6.76 -5.62
C GLN A 132 -1.07 5.64 -5.67
N ILE A 133 -0.38 5.40 -4.56
CA ILE A 133 0.52 4.25 -4.40
C ILE A 133 0.06 3.40 -3.24
N PHE A 134 0.35 2.11 -3.31
CA PHE A 134 0.12 1.19 -2.23
C PHE A 134 1.43 0.49 -1.90
N VAL A 135 1.89 0.61 -0.66
CA VAL A 135 3.19 0.13 -0.22
C VAL A 135 3.05 -0.74 1.02
N ALA A 136 3.83 -1.82 1.08
CA ALA A 136 3.98 -2.59 2.31
C ALA A 136 5.00 -1.92 3.23
N VAL A 137 4.57 -1.59 4.45
CA VAL A 137 5.43 -1.00 5.48
C VAL A 137 5.82 -2.10 6.46
N LYS A 138 7.12 -2.20 6.76
CA LYS A 138 7.59 -3.08 7.84
C LYS A 138 7.29 -2.37 9.15
N GLU A 139 6.52 -3.00 10.03
CA GLU A 139 6.39 -2.52 11.41
C GLU A 139 7.80 -2.59 12.03
N SER A 140 8.38 -1.43 12.34
CA SER A 140 9.65 -1.35 13.06
C SER A 140 9.51 -2.15 14.35
N GLU A 141 10.48 -3.00 14.68
CA GLU A 141 10.54 -3.62 16.00
C GLU A 141 10.36 -2.53 17.07
N PRO A 142 9.58 -2.77 18.13
CA PRO A 142 9.51 -1.83 19.23
C PRO A 142 10.94 -1.59 19.69
N ASN A 143 11.37 -0.33 19.65
CA ASN A 143 12.66 0.09 20.16
C ASN A 143 12.77 -0.45 21.62
N PRO A 144 13.84 -1.18 21.98
CA PRO A 144 13.96 -1.79 23.30
C PRO A 144 13.88 -0.77 24.44
#